data_AF-A0A2V5WAA0-F1
#
_entry.id   AF-A0A2V5WAA0-F1
#
_cell.length_a   1.000
_cell.length_b   1.000
_cell.length_c   1.000
_cell.angle_alpha   90.00
_cell.angle_beta   90.00
_cell.angle_gamma   90.00
#
_symmetry.space_group_name_H-M   'P 1'
#
loop_
_entity.id
_entity.type
_entity.pdbx_description
1 polymer ?
#
loop_
_entity_poly.entity_id
_entity_poly.type
_entity_poly.pdbx_seq_one_letter_code
_entity_poly.pdbx_strand_id
1 'polypeptide(L)'
;MEVGADPALHGEYPKNYQEIIHNWLQTVLVDGPSAQIEWVSGPKPGTMPEKKNGKALFGYLVEFNLNSRNRFGAYTGKQRKTVLIHDGQVIKATGFGF
;
A
#
# COMPACT_ATOMS: atom_id res chain seq x y z
N MET A 1 -0.25 -28.36 1.64
CA MET A 1 -0.17 -27.49 0.45
C MET A 1 -0.19 -26.08 0.97
N GLU A 2 0.95 -25.38 0.95
CA GLU A 2 0.92 -23.94 1.17
C GLU A 2 0.05 -23.36 0.06
N VAL A 3 -1.05 -22.71 0.43
CA VAL A 3 -1.92 -22.01 -0.52
C VAL A 3 -1.18 -20.74 -0.94
N GLY A 4 -0.11 -20.93 -1.73
CA GLY A 4 0.62 -19.85 -2.37
C GLY A 4 -0.33 -19.10 -3.30
N ALA A 5 -0.21 -17.77 -3.33
CA ALA A 5 -0.96 -16.94 -4.25
C ALA A 5 -0.77 -17.43 -5.69
N ASP A 6 -1.85 -17.57 -6.44
CA ASP A 6 -1.75 -17.81 -7.88
C ASP A 6 -1.14 -16.55 -8.55
N PRO A 7 0.05 -16.64 -9.17
CA PRO A 7 0.72 -15.48 -9.77
C PRO A 7 -0.05 -14.88 -10.95
N ALA A 8 -0.84 -15.69 -11.67
CA ALA A 8 -1.65 -15.20 -12.78
C ALA A 8 -2.83 -14.33 -12.29
N LEU A 9 -3.24 -14.50 -11.02
CA LEU A 9 -4.26 -13.66 -10.40
C LEU A 9 -3.69 -12.49 -9.59
N HIS A 10 -2.61 -12.70 -8.82
CA HIS A 10 -2.09 -11.69 -7.88
C HIS A 10 -0.92 -10.87 -8.43
N GLY A 11 -0.41 -11.23 -9.61
CA GLY A 11 0.81 -10.67 -10.17
C GLY A 11 2.06 -11.21 -9.50
N GLU A 12 3.21 -10.66 -9.85
CA GLU A 12 4.49 -11.05 -9.26
C GLU A 12 4.61 -10.63 -7.78
N TYR A 13 5.21 -11.51 -6.96
CA TYR A 13 5.46 -11.22 -5.54
C TYR A 13 6.40 -10.00 -5.40
N PRO A 14 6.00 -8.93 -4.69
CA PRO A 14 6.77 -7.69 -4.64
C PRO A 14 7.91 -7.78 -3.62
N LYS A 15 9.06 -8.33 -4.05
CA LYS A 15 10.26 -8.46 -3.21
C LYS A 15 10.77 -7.11 -2.70
N ASN A 16 10.61 -6.03 -3.48
CA ASN A 16 10.97 -4.66 -3.16
C ASN A 16 9.75 -3.79 -2.75
N TYR A 17 8.74 -4.39 -2.10
CA TYR A 17 7.51 -3.68 -1.70
C TYR A 17 7.75 -2.38 -0.92
N GLN A 18 8.81 -2.30 -0.11
CA GLN A 18 9.15 -1.10 0.66
C GLN A 18 9.50 0.08 -0.26
N GLU A 19 10.29 -0.17 -1.31
CA GLU A 19 10.65 0.83 -2.32
C GLU A 19 9.44 1.21 -3.17
N ILE A 20 8.64 0.24 -3.60
CA ILE A 20 7.39 0.46 -4.34
C ILE A 20 6.47 1.41 -3.57
N ILE A 21 6.25 1.12 -2.28
CA ILE A 21 5.40 1.94 -1.42
C ILE A 21 6.03 3.31 -1.17
N HIS A 22 7.34 3.38 -0.92
CA HIS A 22 8.02 4.65 -0.71
C HIS A 22 7.90 5.57 -1.92
N ASN A 23 8.17 5.06 -3.13
CA ASN A 23 8.04 5.80 -4.38
C ASN A 23 6.60 6.23 -4.63
N TRP A 24 5.64 5.34 -4.40
CA TRP A 24 4.22 5.68 -4.51
C TRP A 24 3.82 6.78 -3.51
N LEU A 25 4.29 6.74 -2.26
CA LEU A 25 4.03 7.77 -1.26
C LEU A 25 4.55 9.15 -1.67
N GLN A 26 5.65 9.24 -2.44
CA GLN A 26 6.12 10.51 -3.02
C GLN A 26 5.09 11.14 -3.96
N THR A 27 4.19 10.34 -4.55
CA THR A 27 3.18 10.81 -5.51
C THR A 27 1.85 11.18 -4.86
N VAL A 28 1.54 10.65 -3.67
CA VAL A 28 0.22 10.83 -3.02
C VAL A 28 0.26 11.67 -1.74
N LEU A 29 1.42 11.82 -1.09
CA LEU A 29 1.55 12.66 0.10
C LEU A 29 1.89 14.09 -0.27
N VAL A 30 1.46 15.03 0.58
CA VAL A 30 1.81 16.45 0.44
C VAL A 30 3.31 16.66 0.61
N ASP A 31 3.92 15.98 1.57
CA ASP A 31 5.36 16.00 1.83
C ASP A 31 5.88 14.55 1.88
N GLY A 32 6.01 13.95 0.70
CA GLY A 32 6.50 12.59 0.52
C GLY A 32 7.83 12.28 1.23
N PRO A 33 8.84 13.16 1.16
CA PRO A 33 10.12 12.95 1.84
C PRO A 33 10.02 12.88 3.38
N SER A 34 8.96 13.43 3.97
CA SER A 34 8.71 13.35 5.43
C SER A 34 8.09 12.03 5.90
N ALA A 35 7.76 11.13 4.98
CA ALA A 35 7.06 9.89 5.31
C ALA A 35 7.88 9.01 6.25
N GLN A 36 7.34 8.77 7.44
CA GLN A 36 7.86 7.81 8.42
C GLN A 36 6.98 6.57 8.37
N ILE A 37 7.58 5.46 7.95
CA ILE A 37 6.88 4.18 7.76
C ILE A 37 7.35 3.19 8.82
N GLU A 38 6.39 2.58 9.51
CA GLU A 38 6.62 1.45 10.39
C GLU A 38 5.86 0.23 9.83
N TRP A 39 6.62 -0.76 9.37
CA TRP A 39 6.08 -1.94 8.70
C TRP A 39 5.39 -2.87 9.71
N VAL A 40 4.12 -3.19 9.47
CA VAL A 40 3.34 -4.08 10.34
C VAL A 40 3.38 -5.50 9.80
N SER A 41 3.19 -5.66 8.49
CA SER A 41 3.29 -6.95 7.84
C SER A 41 3.87 -6.82 6.43
N GLY A 42 4.65 -7.81 6.02
CA GLY A 42 5.11 -7.93 4.64
C GLY A 42 3.98 -8.33 3.68
N PRO A 43 4.26 -8.39 2.37
CA PRO A 43 3.27 -8.68 1.35
C PRO A 43 2.58 -10.02 1.56
N LYS A 44 1.25 -10.01 1.70
CA LYS A 44 0.39 -11.19 1.82
C LYS A 44 -0.64 -11.19 0.70
N PRO A 45 -0.92 -12.33 0.04
CA PRO A 45 -1.96 -12.37 -0.97
C PRO A 45 -3.31 -11.97 -0.39
N GLY A 46 -4.07 -11.20 -1.16
CA GLY A 46 -5.40 -10.77 -0.76
C GLY A 46 -6.10 -10.00 -1.87
N THR A 47 -7.27 -9.49 -1.52
CA THR A 47 -8.10 -8.71 -2.44
C THR A 47 -8.62 -7.44 -1.78
N MET A 48 -8.89 -6.43 -2.60
CA MET A 48 -9.64 -5.24 -2.19
C MET A 48 -10.74 -4.92 -3.22
N PRO A 49 -11.89 -4.39 -2.79
CA PRO A 49 -12.93 -3.98 -3.73
C PRO A 49 -12.53 -2.73 -4.53
N GLU A 50 -12.77 -2.77 -5.83
CA GLU A 50 -12.70 -1.61 -6.69
C GLU A 50 -13.81 -0.61 -6.33
N LYS A 51 -13.48 0.70 -6.31
CA LYS A 51 -14.44 1.76 -5.92
C LYS A 51 -15.60 1.90 -6.92
N LYS A 52 -15.37 1.62 -8.21
CA LYS A 52 -16.31 1.94 -9.31
C LYS A 52 -17.43 0.91 -9.49
N ASN A 53 -17.11 -0.38 -9.37
CA ASN A 53 -18.03 -1.47 -9.74
C ASN A 53 -18.03 -2.62 -8.71
N GLY A 54 -17.28 -2.50 -7.60
CA GLY A 54 -17.19 -3.53 -6.55
C GLY A 54 -16.44 -4.80 -6.95
N LYS A 55 -15.83 -4.86 -8.14
CA LYS A 55 -15.01 -6.01 -8.55
C LYS A 55 -13.81 -6.18 -7.62
N ALA A 56 -13.45 -7.42 -7.34
CA ALA A 56 -12.26 -7.73 -6.56
C ALA A 56 -11.00 -7.42 -7.37
N LEU A 57 -10.13 -6.57 -6.82
CA LEU A 57 -8.75 -6.41 -7.25
C LEU A 57 -7.91 -7.43 -6.49
N PHE A 58 -7.04 -8.14 -7.19
CA PHE A 58 -6.16 -9.15 -6.63
C PHE A 58 -4.73 -8.64 -6.55
N GLY A 59 -3.99 -9.04 -5.52
CA GLY A 59 -2.61 -8.64 -5.35
C GLY A 59 -2.08 -8.95 -3.95
N TYR A 60 -1.05 -8.23 -3.55
CA TYR A 60 -0.41 -8.39 -2.26
C TYR A 60 -0.72 -7.22 -1.34
N LEU A 61 -1.40 -7.52 -0.24
CA LEU A 61 -1.69 -6.60 0.85
C LEU A 61 -0.43 -6.35 1.67
N VAL A 62 -0.13 -5.07 1.92
CA VAL A 62 0.91 -4.64 2.86
C VAL A 62 0.28 -3.68 3.86
N GLU A 63 0.41 -4.00 5.15
CA GLU A 63 0.01 -3.10 6.23
C GLU A 63 1.23 -2.38 6.82
N PHE A 64 1.08 -1.08 7.03
CA PHE A 64 2.08 -0.25 7.68
C PHE A 64 1.43 0.91 8.43
N ASN A 65 2.12 1.42 9.43
CA ASN A 65 1.78 2.68 10.06
C ASN A 65 2.54 3.80 9.34
N LEU A 66 1.83 4.87 9.00
CA LEU A 66 2.38 6.04 8.30
C LEU A 66 2.21 7.29 9.16
N ASN A 67 3.26 8.07 9.28
CA ASN A 67 3.22 9.43 9.79
C ASN A 67 3.93 10.36 8.79
N SER A 68 3.28 11.44 8.38
CA SER A 68 3.83 12.38 7.39
C SER A 68 3.39 13.80 7.71
N ARG A 69 4.09 14.80 7.17
CA ARG A 69 3.71 16.20 7.33
C ARG A 69 2.54 16.57 6.42
N ASN A 70 1.68 17.44 6.92
CA ASN A 70 0.62 18.09 6.15
C ASN A 70 1.16 19.36 5.46
N ARG A 71 0.28 20.05 4.72
CA ARG A 71 0.62 21.31 4.01
C ARG A 71 1.10 22.45 4.91
N PHE A 72 0.88 22.35 6.23
CA PHE A 72 1.30 23.33 7.23
C PHE A 72 2.61 22.92 7.92
N GLY A 73 3.26 21.84 7.47
CA GLY A 73 4.52 21.33 8.01
C GLY A 73 4.38 20.51 9.30
N ALA A 74 3.16 20.33 9.82
CA ALA A 74 2.90 19.54 11.02
C ALA A 74 2.65 18.07 10.69
N TYR A 75 3.13 17.15 11.52
CA TYR A 75 2.83 15.73 11.38
C TYR A 75 1.35 15.44 11.62
N THR A 76 0.76 14.60 10.77
CA THR A 76 -0.65 14.20 10.87
C THR A 76 -0.92 13.18 11.97
N GLY A 77 0.14 12.64 12.58
CA GLY A 77 0.06 11.53 13.52
C GLY A 77 0.16 10.18 12.81
N LYS A 78 0.51 9.16 13.60
CA LYS A 78 0.70 7.78 13.12
C LYS A 78 -0.66 7.14 12.81
N GLN A 79 -0.85 6.71 11.57
CA GLN A 79 -2.09 6.09 11.10
C GLN A 79 -1.82 4.76 10.40
N ARG A 80 -2.61 3.74 10.72
CA ARG A 80 -2.60 2.44 10.04
C ARG A 80 -3.10 2.61 8.60
N LYS A 81 -2.31 2.14 7.64
CA LYS A 81 -2.63 2.12 6.21
C LYS A 81 -2.50 0.70 5.68
N THR A 82 -3.25 0.40 4.63
CA THR A 82 -3.09 -0.83 3.86
C THR A 82 -3.04 -0.48 2.39
N VAL A 83 -2.13 -1.10 1.66
CA VAL A 83 -2.05 -1.00 0.20
C VAL A 83 -2.17 -2.38 -0.43
N LEU A 84 -2.66 -2.42 -1.66
CA LEU A 84 -2.66 -3.59 -2.52
C LEU A 84 -1.65 -3.34 -3.65
N ILE A 85 -0.64 -4.21 -3.74
CA ILE A 85 0.38 -4.18 -4.78
C ILE A 85 0.09 -5.28 -5.81
N HIS A 86 0.16 -4.95 -7.09
CA HIS A 86 0.06 -5.89 -8.20
C HIS A 86 1.11 -5.51 -9.25
N ASP A 87 1.92 -6.47 -9.69
CA ASP A 87 3.00 -6.27 -10.67
C ASP A 87 3.86 -5.03 -10.39
N GLY A 88 4.39 -4.96 -9.16
CA GLY A 88 5.30 -3.89 -8.75
C GLY A 88 4.64 -2.52 -8.52
N GLN A 89 3.30 -2.42 -8.58
CA GLN A 89 2.59 -1.15 -8.49
C GLN A 89 1.52 -1.17 -7.40
N VAL A 90 1.38 -0.06 -6.68
CA VAL A 90 0.24 0.13 -5.76
C VAL A 90 -1.02 0.41 -6.58
N ILE A 91 -1.92 -0.57 -6.65
CA ILE A 91 -3.18 -0.46 -7.41
C ILE A 91 -4.35 0.00 -6.53
N LYS A 92 -4.22 -0.11 -5.21
CA LYS A 92 -5.23 0.33 -4.25
C LYS A 92 -4.62 0.68 -2.91
N ALA A 93 -5.26 1.60 -2.20
CA ALA A 93 -4.91 1.93 -0.83
C ALA A 93 -6.17 2.23 0.01
N THR A 94 -6.11 1.90 1.31
CA THR A 94 -7.15 2.18 2.31
C THR A 94 -6.56 2.87 3.53
N GLY A 95 -7.41 3.56 4.28
CA GLY A 95 -7.00 4.40 5.40
C GLY A 95 -6.43 5.76 4.98
N PHE A 96 -6.37 6.09 3.69
CA PHE A 96 -5.99 7.41 3.21
C PHE A 96 -7.25 8.29 3.03
N GLY A 97 -7.25 9.48 3.65
CA GLY A 97 -8.30 10.48 3.48
C GLY A 97 -7.92 11.45 2.38
N PHE A 98 -8.11 11.02 1.13
CA PHE A 98 -8.03 11.90 -0.05
C PHE A 98 -9.42 12.37 -0.44
#